data_AF-A0A0L7LWL3-F1
#
_entry.id   AF-A0A0L7LWL3-F1
#
_cell.length_a   1.000
_cell.length_b   1.000
_cell.length_c   1.000
_cell.angle_alpha   90.00
_cell.angle_beta   90.00
_cell.angle_gamma   90.00
#
_symmetry.space_group_name_H-M   'P 1'
#
loop_
_entity.id
_entity.type
_entity.pdbx_description
1 polymer ?
#
loop_
_entity_poly.entity_id
_entity_poly.type
_entity_poly.pdbx_seq_one_letter_code
_entity_poly.pdbx_strand_id
1 'polypeptide(L)'
;GCLMCGCGLGSVAGSIGLFGGVAINIWKPVALKAAIAKAITEGTADIAAAGVKAGEVTGKEAVIEGLKKMGISTLDGKDLGNYFATTPYEKVASIAQAVYEQNIKTCTFGSLKEGFIPVGDGSRDSLFCQSVWQQTSVVSKTGQYISPKEVIEKTLQNIVTQAEEPANVAAEIARESATNAIKARETGLIN
;
A
#
# COMPACT_ATOMS: atom_id res chain seq x y z
N GLY A 1 -21.66 5.37 -34.49
CA GLY A 1 -22.15 4.87 -33.19
C GLY A 1 -21.12 5.18 -32.14
N CYS A 2 -21.50 5.90 -31.08
CA CYS A 2 -20.62 6.24 -29.97
C CYS A 2 -20.41 4.99 -29.09
N LEU A 3 -19.21 4.40 -29.16
CA LEU A 3 -18.77 3.25 -28.35
C LEU A 3 -18.24 3.68 -26.97
N MET A 4 -18.65 4.85 -26.47
CA MET A 4 -18.22 5.38 -25.16
C MET A 4 -19.37 5.55 -24.16
N CYS A 5 -20.40 4.70 -24.24
CA CYS A 5 -21.37 4.53 -23.15
C CYS A 5 -21.07 3.25 -22.36
N GLY A 6 -19.88 3.20 -21.74
CA GLY A 6 -19.60 2.27 -20.65
C GLY A 6 -20.13 2.83 -19.34
N CYS A 7 -21.46 2.90 -19.21
CA CYS A 7 -22.12 3.20 -17.94
C CYS A 7 -21.85 2.05 -16.94
N GLY A 8 -21.17 2.35 -15.84
CA GLY A 8 -21.66 1.94 -14.52
C GLY A 8 -21.44 0.50 -14.03
N LEU A 9 -20.35 -0.19 -14.39
CA LEU A 9 -20.05 -1.52 -13.81
C LEU A 9 -18.54 -1.78 -13.61
N GLY A 10 -17.80 -0.81 -13.05
CA GLY A 10 -16.36 -1.02 -12.87
C GLY A 10 -15.60 0.00 -12.04
N SER A 11 -16.21 0.67 -11.05
CA SER A 11 -15.46 1.53 -10.12
C SER A 11 -14.43 0.76 -9.27
N VAL A 12 -14.43 -0.57 -9.33
CA VAL A 12 -13.37 -1.43 -8.80
C VAL A 12 -12.34 -1.77 -9.89
N ALA A 13 -12.72 -1.81 -11.18
CA ALA A 13 -11.85 -2.19 -12.30
C ALA A 13 -10.76 -1.15 -12.63
N GLY A 14 -11.04 0.16 -12.44
CA GLY A 14 -10.02 1.22 -12.57
C GLY A 14 -8.92 1.12 -11.50
N SER A 15 -9.30 0.74 -10.27
CA SER A 15 -8.38 0.50 -9.16
C SER A 15 -7.63 -0.82 -9.33
N ILE A 16 -8.30 -1.87 -9.83
CA ILE A 16 -7.66 -3.13 -10.22
C ILE A 16 -6.60 -2.90 -11.31
N GLY A 17 -6.72 -1.91 -12.19
CA GLY A 17 -5.70 -1.66 -13.23
C GLY A 17 -4.32 -1.24 -12.68
N LEU A 18 -4.26 -0.47 -11.59
CA LEU A 18 -3.00 0.01 -11.02
C LEU A 18 -2.38 -1.00 -10.03
N PHE A 19 -3.21 -1.82 -9.39
CA PHE A 19 -2.83 -2.75 -8.32
C PHE A 19 -3.04 -4.23 -8.65
N GLY A 20 -3.60 -4.56 -9.82
CA GLY A 20 -4.09 -5.88 -10.23
C GLY A 20 -3.04 -6.95 -10.51
N GLY A 21 -1.89 -6.84 -9.86
CA GLY A 21 -0.83 -7.85 -9.85
C GLY A 21 -0.12 -7.97 -8.51
N VAL A 22 -0.63 -7.37 -7.44
CA VAL A 22 0.05 -7.32 -6.13
C VAL A 22 0.02 -8.68 -5.41
N ALA A 23 -0.89 -9.61 -5.75
CA ALA A 23 -1.28 -10.64 -4.78
C ALA A 23 -0.70 -12.08 -4.93
N ILE A 24 0.42 -12.32 -5.65
CA ILE A 24 1.05 -13.67 -5.62
C ILE A 24 2.57 -13.63 -5.39
N ASN A 25 3.29 -12.64 -5.91
CA ASN A 25 4.77 -12.62 -5.84
C ASN A 25 5.38 -11.69 -4.78
N ILE A 26 4.57 -10.97 -3.98
CA ILE A 26 5.08 -10.07 -2.93
C ILE A 26 5.52 -10.84 -1.68
N TRP A 27 5.27 -12.14 -1.59
CA TRP A 27 5.68 -12.91 -0.42
C TRP A 27 7.21 -12.97 -0.38
N LYS A 28 7.87 -12.01 0.27
CA LYS A 28 9.29 -12.11 0.52
C LYS A 28 9.51 -13.35 1.37
N PRO A 29 10.11 -14.41 0.82
CA PRO A 29 10.27 -15.67 1.54
C PRO A 29 11.08 -15.46 2.81
N VAL A 30 11.91 -14.40 2.87
CA VAL A 30 12.72 -14.05 4.05
C VAL A 30 11.85 -13.62 5.24
N ALA A 31 10.87 -12.75 5.05
CA ALA A 31 10.02 -12.28 6.14
C ALA A 31 9.11 -13.40 6.65
N LEU A 32 8.54 -14.17 5.73
CA LEU A 32 7.74 -15.35 6.03
C LEU A 32 8.56 -16.40 6.78
N LYS A 33 9.79 -16.69 6.32
CA LYS A 33 10.72 -17.61 7.00
C LYS A 33 11.09 -17.15 8.40
N ALA A 34 11.34 -15.85 8.61
CA ALA A 34 11.66 -15.32 9.92
C ALA A 34 10.48 -15.45 10.91
N ALA A 35 9.26 -15.16 10.44
CA ALA A 35 8.05 -15.33 11.24
C ALA A 35 7.82 -16.81 11.60
N ILE A 36 7.97 -17.72 10.63
CA ILE A 36 7.83 -19.16 10.82
C ILE A 36 8.91 -19.71 11.78
N ALA A 37 10.18 -19.34 11.59
CA ALA A 37 11.29 -19.81 12.43
C ALA A 37 11.11 -19.39 13.90
N LYS A 38 10.59 -18.17 14.12
CA LYS A 38 10.27 -17.67 15.45
C LYS A 38 9.13 -18.48 16.10
N ALA A 39 8.02 -18.68 15.41
CA ALA A 39 6.91 -19.52 15.91
C ALA A 39 7.32 -20.96 16.18
N ILE A 40 8.18 -21.55 15.35
CA ILE A 40 8.72 -22.89 15.58
C ILE A 40 9.58 -22.95 16.86
N THR A 41 10.31 -21.88 17.16
CA THR A 41 11.20 -21.82 18.34
C THR A 41 10.41 -21.60 19.63
N GLU A 42 9.36 -20.78 19.60
CA GLU A 42 8.53 -20.45 20.76
C GLU A 42 7.35 -21.44 20.95
N GLY A 43 7.04 -22.28 19.95
CA GLY A 43 6.00 -23.31 20.01
C GLY A 43 4.62 -22.84 19.53
N THR A 44 3.58 -23.60 19.85
CA THR A 44 2.19 -23.34 19.40
C THR A 44 1.64 -21.98 19.84
N ALA A 45 2.17 -21.42 20.93
CA ALA A 45 1.76 -20.14 21.48
C ALA A 45 1.95 -18.96 20.51
N ASP A 46 2.88 -19.05 19.56
CA ASP A 46 3.25 -17.93 18.67
C ASP A 46 2.82 -18.12 17.20
N ILE A 47 2.00 -19.13 16.89
CA ILE A 47 1.44 -19.32 15.53
C ILE A 47 0.62 -18.08 15.11
N ALA A 48 -0.20 -17.55 16.02
CA ALA A 48 -0.98 -16.34 15.78
C ALA A 48 -0.07 -15.12 15.52
N ALA A 49 1.01 -14.99 16.30
CA ALA A 49 1.97 -13.91 16.16
C ALA A 49 2.75 -13.97 14.85
N ALA A 50 3.10 -15.18 14.37
CA ALA A 50 3.70 -15.35 13.04
C ALA A 50 2.75 -14.93 11.92
N GLY A 51 1.48 -15.31 12.01
CA GLY A 51 0.45 -14.85 11.08
C GLY A 51 0.32 -13.33 11.05
N VAL A 52 0.18 -12.69 12.22
CA VAL A 52 0.08 -11.22 12.32
C VAL A 52 1.29 -10.54 11.71
N LYS A 53 2.51 -11.00 12.01
CA LYS A 53 3.74 -10.42 11.45
C LYS A 53 3.85 -10.60 9.94
N ALA A 54 3.51 -11.78 9.43
CA ALA A 54 3.53 -12.02 7.99
C ALA A 54 2.54 -11.13 7.26
N GLY A 55 1.31 -11.02 7.77
CA GLY A 55 0.30 -10.11 7.25
C GLY A 55 0.74 -8.65 7.31
N GLU A 56 1.29 -8.20 8.43
CA GLU A 56 1.77 -6.81 8.59
C GLU A 56 2.87 -6.47 7.57
N VAL A 57 3.85 -7.36 7.39
CA VAL A 57 4.93 -7.16 6.42
C VAL A 57 4.38 -7.09 5.00
N THR A 58 3.53 -8.04 4.61
CA THR A 58 2.98 -8.07 3.25
C THR A 58 2.06 -6.90 2.97
N GLY A 59 1.17 -6.54 3.91
CA GLY A 59 0.30 -5.37 3.77
C GLY A 59 1.10 -4.08 3.63
N LYS A 60 2.14 -3.91 4.46
CA LYS A 60 3.08 -2.79 4.38
C LYS A 60 3.78 -2.70 3.03
N GLU A 61 4.28 -3.81 2.50
CA GLU A 61 4.93 -3.85 1.19
C GLU A 61 3.97 -3.48 0.06
N ALA A 62 2.73 -3.97 0.10
CA ALA A 62 1.70 -3.62 -0.87
C ALA A 62 1.37 -2.11 -0.86
N VAL A 63 1.25 -1.50 0.32
CA VAL A 63 1.06 -0.04 0.45
C VAL A 63 2.26 0.73 -0.09
N ILE A 64 3.49 0.30 0.23
CA ILE A 64 4.72 0.91 -0.28
C ILE A 64 4.78 0.87 -1.80
N GLU A 65 4.46 -0.27 -2.42
CA GLU A 65 4.39 -0.39 -3.87
C GLU A 65 3.33 0.52 -4.48
N GLY A 66 2.18 0.65 -3.82
CA GLY A 66 1.14 1.60 -4.22
C GLY A 66 1.60 3.04 -4.25
N LEU A 67 2.26 3.47 -3.18
CA LEU A 67 2.84 4.80 -3.08
C LEU A 67 3.90 5.04 -4.17
N LYS A 68 4.76 4.04 -4.43
CA LYS A 68 5.77 4.12 -5.51
C LYS A 68 5.13 4.25 -6.89
N LYS A 69 4.04 3.53 -7.16
CA LYS A 69 3.28 3.66 -8.43
C LYS A 69 2.68 5.06 -8.58
N MET A 70 2.33 5.71 -7.47
CA MET A 70 1.95 7.11 -7.45
C MET A 70 3.14 8.09 -7.51
N GLY A 71 4.37 7.63 -7.75
CA GLY A 71 5.56 8.50 -7.79
C GLY A 71 6.05 8.98 -6.43
N ILE A 72 5.59 8.39 -5.33
CA ILE A 72 6.00 8.72 -3.96
C ILE A 72 7.12 7.76 -3.55
N SER A 73 8.32 8.27 -3.34
CA SER A 73 9.49 7.48 -2.92
C SER A 73 9.92 7.73 -1.47
N THR A 74 9.44 8.82 -0.88
CA THR A 74 9.70 9.25 0.49
C THR A 74 8.44 9.84 1.11
N LEU A 75 8.33 9.78 2.43
CA LEU A 75 7.31 10.45 3.25
C LEU A 75 7.97 10.98 4.51
N ASP A 76 7.61 12.20 4.92
CA ASP A 76 8.15 12.84 6.14
C ASP A 76 9.70 12.86 6.17
N GLY A 77 10.33 13.10 5.01
CA GLY A 77 11.79 13.11 4.87
C GLY A 77 12.47 11.74 5.01
N LYS A 78 11.71 10.65 5.11
CA LYS A 78 12.21 9.28 5.22
C LYS A 78 11.90 8.50 3.95
N ASP A 79 12.76 7.55 3.58
CA ASP A 79 12.33 6.53 2.62
C ASP A 79 11.15 5.73 3.19
N LEU A 80 10.35 5.15 2.30
CA LEU A 80 9.12 4.47 2.70
C LEU A 80 9.40 3.30 3.67
N GLY A 81 10.52 2.60 3.56
CA GLY A 81 10.86 1.51 4.48
C GLY A 81 11.00 2.02 5.92
N ASN A 82 11.74 3.10 6.10
CA ASN A 82 11.92 3.75 7.40
C ASN A 82 10.64 4.42 7.93
N TYR A 83 9.82 5.01 7.05
CA TYR A 83 8.54 5.58 7.44
C TYR A 83 7.59 4.52 8.02
N PHE A 84 7.45 3.39 7.32
CA PHE A 84 6.57 2.30 7.75
C PHE A 84 7.20 1.38 8.81
N ALA A 85 8.48 1.56 9.15
CA ALA A 85 9.06 0.90 10.32
C ALA A 85 8.38 1.35 11.62
N THR A 86 7.92 2.61 11.67
CA THR A 86 7.26 3.20 12.86
C THR A 86 5.77 3.46 12.67
N THR A 87 5.26 3.37 11.45
CA THR A 87 3.88 3.70 11.10
C THR A 87 3.16 2.45 10.57
N PRO A 88 2.10 1.97 11.25
CA PRO A 88 1.25 0.90 10.71
C PRO A 88 0.62 1.32 9.38
N TYR A 89 0.58 0.41 8.41
CA TYR A 89 0.11 0.72 7.06
C TYR A 89 -1.40 0.99 7.02
N GLU A 90 -2.13 0.53 8.03
CA GLU A 90 -3.57 0.70 8.24
C GLU A 90 -3.91 2.11 8.75
N LYS A 91 -2.94 2.90 9.23
CA LYS A 91 -3.15 4.28 9.69
C LYS A 91 -3.30 5.25 8.52
N VAL A 92 -4.34 5.04 7.72
CA VAL A 92 -4.70 5.83 6.53
C VAL A 92 -4.64 7.33 6.81
N ALA A 93 -5.23 7.81 7.90
CA ALA A 93 -5.27 9.24 8.22
C ALA A 93 -3.85 9.85 8.38
N SER A 94 -2.95 9.14 9.07
CA SER A 94 -1.57 9.60 9.26
C SER A 94 -0.78 9.59 7.95
N ILE A 95 -0.95 8.54 7.15
CA ILE A 95 -0.31 8.42 5.82
C ILE A 95 -0.86 9.51 4.88
N ALA A 96 -2.17 9.75 4.89
CA ALA A 96 -2.83 10.77 4.08
C ALA A 96 -2.37 12.17 4.41
N GLN A 97 -2.18 12.47 5.70
CA GLN A 97 -1.61 13.74 6.12
C GLN A 97 -0.18 13.91 5.57
N ALA A 98 0.70 12.92 5.74
CA ALA A 98 2.07 13.00 5.23
C ALA A 98 2.12 13.16 3.71
N VAL A 99 1.31 12.39 2.98
CA VAL A 99 1.18 12.49 1.51
C VAL A 99 0.64 13.86 1.10
N TYR A 100 -0.35 14.39 1.80
CA TYR A 100 -0.93 15.70 1.52
C TYR A 100 0.08 16.84 1.73
N GLU A 101 0.81 16.83 2.84
CA GLU A 101 1.85 17.83 3.10
C GLU A 101 2.95 17.80 2.04
N GLN A 102 3.33 16.60 1.58
CA GLN A 102 4.27 16.44 0.47
C GLN A 102 3.66 16.88 -0.87
N ASN A 103 2.37 16.64 -1.08
CA ASN A 103 1.64 17.06 -2.29
C ASN A 103 1.63 18.58 -2.42
N ILE A 104 1.33 19.30 -1.34
CA ILE A 104 1.37 20.76 -1.34
C ILE A 104 2.78 21.27 -1.64
N LYS A 105 3.80 20.72 -0.97
CA LYS A 105 5.21 21.09 -1.19
C LYS A 105 5.69 20.80 -2.61
N THR A 106 5.24 19.70 -3.21
CA THR A 106 5.74 19.26 -4.53
C THR A 106 4.94 19.86 -5.69
N CYS A 107 3.63 20.00 -5.53
CA CYS A 107 2.68 20.29 -6.62
C CYS A 107 2.12 21.72 -6.61
N THR A 108 2.10 22.39 -5.45
CA THR A 108 1.63 23.78 -5.35
C THR A 108 2.80 24.75 -5.38
N PHE A 109 3.87 24.42 -4.67
CA PHE A 109 5.14 25.12 -4.72
C PHE A 109 6.06 24.31 -5.64
N GLY A 110 5.89 24.45 -6.95
CA GLY A 110 6.84 23.85 -7.89
C GLY A 110 8.25 24.16 -7.39
N SER A 111 9.03 23.11 -7.11
CA SER A 111 10.40 23.22 -6.60
C SER A 111 11.03 24.44 -7.26
N LEU A 112 11.43 25.44 -6.48
CA LEU A 112 12.05 26.68 -6.97
C LEU A 112 13.32 26.27 -7.72
N LYS A 113 13.18 25.88 -8.99
CA LYS A 113 14.28 25.83 -9.92
C LYS A 113 14.74 27.28 -9.99
N GLU A 114 16.01 27.52 -9.69
CA GLU A 114 16.64 28.81 -9.90
C GLU A 114 16.33 29.26 -11.33
N GLY A 115 15.47 30.28 -11.45
CA GLY A 115 14.82 30.65 -12.72
C GLY A 115 13.30 30.74 -12.56
N PHE A 116 12.84 31.78 -11.88
CA PHE A 116 11.43 32.09 -11.71
C PHE A 116 10.77 32.43 -13.06
N ILE A 117 9.85 31.59 -13.53
CA ILE A 117 8.79 32.01 -14.47
C ILE A 117 7.45 31.76 -13.78
N PRO A 118 6.64 32.79 -13.53
CA PRO A 118 5.29 32.63 -13.03
C PRO A 118 4.40 32.19 -14.19
N VAL A 119 4.29 30.88 -14.39
CA VAL A 119 3.26 30.30 -15.25
C VAL A 119 2.31 29.51 -14.36
N GLY A 120 1.01 29.81 -14.49
CA GLY A 120 -0.08 29.30 -13.66
C GLY A 120 -0.40 27.81 -13.82
N ASP A 121 0.61 26.94 -13.89
CA ASP A 121 0.45 25.51 -13.70
C ASP A 121 1.47 25.06 -12.63
N GLY A 122 0.94 24.61 -11.49
CA GLY A 122 1.76 24.01 -10.45
C GLY A 122 2.30 22.68 -10.97
N SER A 123 3.59 22.66 -11.32
CA SER A 123 4.41 21.49 -11.65
C SER A 123 3.63 20.22 -11.98
N ARG A 124 2.89 20.24 -13.09
CA ARG A 124 2.21 19.03 -13.60
C ARG A 124 3.20 17.99 -14.12
N ASP A 125 4.50 18.27 -14.12
CA ASP A 125 5.54 17.39 -14.62
C ASP A 125 5.90 16.24 -13.68
N SER A 126 5.63 16.33 -12.37
CA SER A 126 5.96 15.22 -11.49
C SER A 126 4.91 14.12 -11.57
N LEU A 127 5.37 12.86 -11.67
CA LEU A 127 4.50 11.67 -11.66
C LEU A 127 3.57 11.69 -10.45
N PHE A 128 4.03 12.22 -9.31
CA PHE A 128 3.23 12.36 -8.11
C PHE A 128 2.04 13.30 -8.26
N CYS A 129 2.26 14.50 -8.80
CA CYS A 129 1.18 15.46 -9.03
C CYS A 129 0.17 14.93 -10.06
N GLN A 130 0.67 14.32 -11.14
CA GLN A 130 -0.19 13.68 -12.15
C GLN A 130 -1.01 12.54 -11.56
N SER A 131 -0.39 11.68 -10.75
CA SER A 131 -1.06 10.54 -10.12
C SER A 131 -2.19 11.00 -9.21
N VAL A 132 -1.95 11.96 -8.32
CA VAL A 132 -3.00 12.51 -7.45
C VAL A 132 -4.12 13.14 -8.27
N TRP A 133 -3.79 13.89 -9.32
CA TRP A 133 -4.79 14.49 -10.21
C TRP A 133 -5.65 13.42 -10.91
N GLN A 134 -5.04 12.38 -11.48
CA GLN A 134 -5.74 11.28 -12.15
C GLN A 134 -6.68 10.52 -11.21
N GLN A 135 -6.31 10.37 -9.94
CA GLN A 135 -7.17 9.73 -8.95
C GLN A 135 -8.44 10.53 -8.64
N THR A 136 -8.47 11.84 -8.93
CA THR A 136 -9.67 12.67 -8.76
C THR A 136 -10.88 12.06 -9.49
N SER A 137 -10.73 11.67 -10.75
CA SER A 137 -11.83 11.03 -11.52
C SER A 137 -12.17 9.61 -11.06
N VAL A 138 -11.29 8.96 -10.30
CA VAL A 138 -11.51 7.62 -9.76
C VAL A 138 -12.32 7.70 -8.46
N VAL A 139 -12.05 8.71 -7.63
CA VAL A 139 -12.59 8.81 -6.26
C VAL A 139 -13.68 9.88 -6.08
N SER A 140 -13.95 10.68 -7.13
CA SER A 140 -15.04 11.66 -7.18
C SER A 140 -16.21 11.17 -8.04
N LYS A 141 -17.41 11.72 -7.77
CA LYS A 141 -18.57 11.56 -8.65
C LYS A 141 -18.60 12.69 -9.67
N THR A 142 -19.13 12.42 -10.85
CA THR A 142 -19.34 13.44 -11.90
C THR A 142 -20.14 14.63 -11.34
N GLY A 143 -19.60 15.84 -11.49
CA GLY A 143 -20.25 17.07 -11.04
C GLY A 143 -20.07 17.42 -9.56
N GLN A 144 -19.35 16.61 -8.77
CA GLN A 144 -19.00 16.94 -7.39
C GLN A 144 -17.56 17.46 -7.29
N TYR A 145 -17.40 18.60 -6.63
CA TYR A 145 -16.09 19.05 -6.18
C TYR A 145 -15.56 18.12 -5.08
N ILE A 146 -14.26 17.81 -5.14
CA ILE A 146 -13.55 17.08 -4.10
C ILE A 146 -12.23 17.80 -3.84
N SER A 147 -11.85 17.94 -2.57
CA SER A 147 -10.58 18.58 -2.24
C SER A 147 -9.39 17.64 -2.52
N PRO A 148 -8.18 18.18 -2.79
CA PRO A 148 -6.98 17.34 -2.97
C PRO A 148 -6.69 16.44 -1.77
N LYS A 149 -6.99 16.91 -0.55
CA LYS A 149 -6.86 16.13 0.68
C LYS A 149 -7.78 14.92 0.68
N GLU A 150 -9.05 15.11 0.31
CA GLU A 150 -10.02 14.01 0.22
C GLU A 150 -9.68 13.02 -0.91
N VAL A 151 -9.14 13.50 -2.04
CA VAL A 151 -8.64 12.63 -3.11
C VAL A 151 -7.54 11.71 -2.59
N ILE A 152 -6.54 12.28 -1.89
CA ILE A 152 -5.44 11.53 -1.30
C ILE A 152 -5.94 10.53 -0.27
N GLU A 153 -6.83 10.96 0.63
CA GLU A 153 -7.38 10.09 1.68
C GLU A 153 -8.10 8.88 1.07
N LYS A 154 -9.04 9.10 0.13
CA LYS A 154 -9.76 8.01 -0.53
C LYS A 154 -8.85 7.11 -1.35
N THR A 155 -7.83 7.68 -2.01
CA THR A 155 -6.84 6.88 -2.74
C THR A 155 -6.09 5.95 -1.80
N LEU A 156 -5.67 6.45 -0.65
CA LEU A 156 -4.97 5.65 0.36
C LEU A 156 -5.88 4.61 1.02
N GLN A 157 -7.16 4.93 1.26
CA GLN A 157 -8.15 3.93 1.69
C GLN A 157 -8.20 2.78 0.69
N ASN A 158 -8.33 3.08 -0.61
CA ASN A 158 -8.34 2.04 -1.65
C ASN A 158 -7.03 1.24 -1.69
N ILE A 159 -5.87 1.87 -1.48
CA ILE A 159 -4.57 1.20 -1.42
C ILE A 159 -4.52 0.22 -0.24
N VAL A 160 -4.92 0.68 0.95
CA VAL A 160 -4.91 -0.14 2.16
C VAL A 160 -5.89 -1.31 2.03
N THR A 161 -7.11 -1.07 1.54
CA THR A 161 -8.08 -2.15 1.31
C THR A 161 -7.54 -3.21 0.33
N GLN A 162 -6.84 -2.79 -0.73
CA GLN A 162 -6.22 -3.75 -1.66
C GLN A 162 -5.01 -4.47 -1.07
N ALA A 163 -4.39 -3.93 -0.02
CA ALA A 163 -3.32 -4.58 0.73
C ALA A 163 -3.84 -5.62 1.74
N GLU A 164 -5.13 -5.56 2.12
CA GLU A 164 -5.72 -6.49 3.11
C GLU A 164 -5.75 -7.93 2.60
N GLU A 165 -6.14 -8.17 1.35
CA GLU A 165 -6.18 -9.52 0.77
C GLU A 165 -4.80 -10.21 0.80
N PRO A 166 -3.72 -9.65 0.22
CA PRO A 166 -2.42 -10.28 0.28
C PRO A 166 -1.86 -10.39 1.70
N ALA A 167 -2.18 -9.45 2.60
CA ALA A 167 -1.82 -9.54 4.01
C ALA A 167 -2.51 -10.74 4.70
N ASN A 168 -3.80 -10.93 4.46
CA ASN A 168 -4.57 -12.05 5.02
C ASN A 168 -4.06 -13.40 4.49
N VAL A 169 -3.77 -13.48 3.19
CA VAL A 169 -3.19 -14.69 2.58
C VAL A 169 -1.82 -15.01 3.20
N ALA A 170 -0.93 -14.03 3.31
CA ALA A 170 0.38 -14.21 3.93
C ALA A 170 0.28 -14.65 5.40
N ALA A 171 -0.67 -14.08 6.15
CA ALA A 171 -0.94 -14.46 7.53
C ALA A 171 -1.36 -15.93 7.64
N GLU A 172 -2.23 -16.40 6.74
CA GLU A 172 -2.70 -17.79 6.76
C GLU A 172 -1.58 -18.77 6.43
N ILE A 173 -0.80 -18.49 5.39
CA ILE A 173 0.33 -19.34 4.99
C ILE A 173 1.36 -19.45 6.12
N ALA A 174 1.62 -18.36 6.84
CA ALA A 174 2.53 -18.38 7.99
C ALA A 174 1.99 -19.29 9.11
N ARG A 175 0.69 -19.24 9.39
CA ARG A 175 0.03 -20.07 10.41
C ARG A 175 0.06 -21.55 10.02
N GLU A 176 -0.30 -21.87 8.78
CA GLU A 176 -0.27 -23.24 8.26
C GLU A 176 1.15 -23.81 8.29
N SER A 177 2.13 -23.03 7.82
CA SER A 177 3.53 -23.45 7.80
C SER A 177 4.09 -23.70 9.20
N ALA A 178 3.79 -22.82 10.16
CA ALA A 178 4.20 -23.00 11.56
C ALA A 178 3.53 -24.24 12.18
N THR A 179 2.23 -24.44 11.93
CA THR A 179 1.48 -25.62 12.41
C THR A 179 2.07 -26.92 11.86
N ASN A 180 2.37 -26.96 10.56
CA ASN A 180 2.94 -28.14 9.91
C ASN A 180 4.34 -28.45 10.46
N ALA A 181 5.17 -27.43 10.69
CA ALA A 181 6.50 -27.61 11.25
C ALA A 181 6.49 -28.11 12.70
N ILE A 182 5.54 -27.66 13.52
CA ILE A 182 5.37 -28.17 14.90
C ILE A 182 4.94 -29.63 14.89
N LYS A 183 3.93 -29.99 14.09
CA LYS A 183 3.48 -31.39 13.94
C LYS A 183 4.60 -32.32 13.49
N ALA A 184 5.45 -31.87 12.56
CA ALA A 184 6.59 -32.65 12.08
C ALA A 184 7.66 -32.87 13.16
N ARG A 185 7.84 -31.91 14.08
CA ARG A 185 8.74 -32.07 15.23
C ARG A 185 8.17 -33.06 16.25
N GLU A 186 6.87 -32.99 16.53
CA GLU A 186 6.21 -33.93 17.42
C GLU A 186 6.34 -35.35 16.88
N THR A 187 5.99 -35.62 15.62
CA THR A 187 6.11 -36.96 15.01
C THR A 187 7.55 -37.49 14.94
N GLY A 188 8.53 -36.61 14.80
CA GLY A 188 9.95 -36.97 14.84
C GLY A 188 10.51 -37.26 16.24
N LEU A 189 9.84 -36.83 17.31
CA LEU A 189 10.22 -37.10 18.70
C LEU A 189 9.62 -38.40 19.26
N ILE A 190 8.60 -38.96 18.60
CA ILE A 190 7.91 -40.20 19.01
C ILE A 190 8.47 -41.46 18.34
N ASN A 191 9.38 -41.31 17.36
CA ASN A 191 10.10 -42.39 16.68
C ASN A 191 11.55 -42.48 17.17
#